data_AF-A0A369WCW4-F1
#
_entry.id   AF-A0A369WCW4-F1
#
_cell.length_a   1.000
_cell.length_b   1.000
_cell.length_c   1.000
_cell.angle_alpha   90.00
_cell.angle_beta   90.00
_cell.angle_gamma   90.00
#
_symmetry.space_group_name_H-M   'P 1'
#
loop_
_entity.id
_entity.type
_entity.pdbx_description
1 polymer ?
#
loop_
_entity_poly.entity_id
_entity_poly.type
_entity_poly.pdbx_seq_one_letter_code
_entity_poly.pdbx_strand_id
1 'polypeptide(L)' 'MTAHEAFLNQFIDLYSSLFAHDGFGDIRIEIKILRRGQKEVIIHCGKQYRYVIDCDQALANESMIKHLLKRDLLA' A
#
# COMPACT_ATOMS: atom_id res chain seq x y z
N MET A 1 5.65 1.05 -14.24
CA MET A 1 5.39 1.31 -12.82
C MET A 1 3.96 0.90 -12.54
N THR A 2 3.77 -0.15 -11.74
CA THR A 2 2.43 -0.64 -11.38
C THR A 2 1.73 0.35 -10.44
N ALA A 3 0.39 0.28 -10.32
CA ALA A 3 -0.33 1.12 -9.35
C ALA A 3 0.12 0.86 -7.91
N HIS A 4 0.53 -0.38 -7.60
CA HIS A 4 1.07 -0.77 -6.31
C HIS A 4 2.44 -0.12 -6.03
N GLU A 5 3.35 -0.15 -7.00
CA GLU A 5 4.66 0.52 -6.90
C GLU A 5 4.49 2.05 -6.73
N ALA A 6 3.58 2.65 -7.49
CA ALA A 6 3.30 4.08 -7.39
C ALA A 6 2.77 4.46 -5.99
N PHE A 7 1.87 3.64 -5.43
CA PHE A 7 1.40 3.81 -4.06
C PHE A 7 2.53 3.69 -3.04
N LEU A 8 3.38 2.66 -3.13
CA LEU A 8 4.47 2.44 -2.18
C LEU A 8 5.48 3.58 -2.20
N ASN A 9 5.88 4.05 -3.38
CA ASN A 9 6.79 5.19 -3.50
C ASN A 9 6.17 6.44 -2.87
N GLN A 10 4.92 6.75 -3.20
CA GLN A 10 4.23 7.90 -2.62
C GLN A 10 4.11 7.80 -1.09
N PHE A 11 3.82 6.60 -0.57
CA PHE A 11 3.71 6.37 0.86
C PHE A 11 5.05 6.56 1.57
N ILE A 12 6.14 6.01 1.02
CA ILE A 12 7.49 6.16 1.57
C ILE A 12 7.87 7.64 1.62
N ASP A 13 7.64 8.39 0.53
CA ASP A 13 7.97 9.81 0.47
C ASP A 13 7.19 10.64 1.51
N LEU A 14 5.89 10.37 1.65
CA LEU A 14 5.03 11.05 2.64
C LEU A 14 5.43 10.70 4.07
N TYR A 15 5.69 9.42 4.33
CA TYR A 15 6.15 8.95 5.64
C TYR A 15 7.50 9.57 6.01
N SER A 16 8.48 9.54 5.11
CA SER A 16 9.80 10.13 5.33
C SER A 16 9.71 11.63 5.58
N SER A 17 8.84 12.34 4.85
CA SER A 17 8.59 13.75 5.10
C SER A 17 7.99 13.98 6.49
N LEU A 18 6.92 13.26 6.85
CA LEU A 18 6.32 13.33 8.18
C LEU A 18 7.32 13.06 9.30
N PHE A 19 8.14 12.03 9.13
CA PHE A 19 9.12 11.61 10.14
C PHE A 19 10.24 12.64 10.34
N ALA A 20 10.63 13.35 9.28
CA ALA A 20 11.65 14.39 9.35
C ALA A 20 11.14 15.73 9.91
N HIS A 21 9.82 15.90 10.04
CA HIS A 21 9.23 17.12 10.58
C HIS A 21 9.26 17.14 12.11
N ASP A 22 9.81 18.20 12.71
CA ASP A 22 9.70 18.47 14.13
C ASP A 22 8.30 19.04 14.45
N GLY A 23 7.33 18.14 14.62
CA GLY A 23 5.95 18.50 14.93
C GLY A 23 5.00 17.30 14.95
N PHE A 24 3.70 17.56 14.99
CA PHE A 24 2.68 16.52 14.85
C PHE A 24 2.37 16.30 13.36
N GLY A 25 2.50 15.06 12.90
CA GLY A 25 2.08 14.61 11.59
C GLY A 25 1.06 13.48 11.70
N ASP A 26 -0.01 13.55 10.90
CA ASP A 26 -1.00 12.50 10.77
C ASP A 26 -0.99 11.93 9.34
N ILE A 27 -0.95 10.61 9.24
CA ILE A 27 -1.10 9.89 7.98
C ILE A 27 -2.09 8.74 8.20
N ARG A 28 -3.15 8.72 7.39
CA ARG A 28 -4.17 7.68 7.42
C ARG A 28 -4.26 6.97 6.09
N ILE A 29 -4.23 5.64 6.14
CA ILE A 29 -4.46 4.79 4.97
C ILE A 29 -5.81 4.13 5.11
N GLU A 30 -6.65 4.27 4.08
CA GLU A 30 -7.91 3.55 3.96
C GLU A 30 -7.82 2.57 2.79
N ILE A 31 -8.20 1.32 3.02
CA ILE A 31 -8.22 0.27 1.99
C ILE A 31 -9.66 -0.22 1.86
N LYS A 32 -10.25 -0.03 0.67
CA LYS A 32 -11.57 -0.59 0.33
C LYS A 32 -11.38 -1.79 -0.59
N ILE A 33 -11.98 -2.90 -0.21
CA ILE A 33 -12.02 -4.10 -1.04
C ILE A 33 -13.06 -3.87 -2.13
N LEU A 34 -12.63 -3.88 -3.39
CA LEU A 34 -13.51 -3.77 -4.54
C LEU A 34 -13.86 -5.16 -5.10
N ARG A 35 -14.75 -5.18 -6.09
CA ARG A 35 -15.07 -6.40 -6.84
C ARG A 35 -13.90 -6.77 -7.76
N ARG A 36 -13.83 -8.05 -8.16
CA ARG A 36 -12.82 -8.60 -9.10
C ARG A 36 -11.37 -8.54 -8.60
N GLY A 37 -11.15 -8.74 -7.30
CA GLY A 37 -9.79 -8.81 -6.75
C GLY A 37 -9.04 -7.47 -6.74
N GLN A 38 -9.74 -6.35 -6.90
CA GLN A 38 -9.14 -5.02 -6.82
C GLN A 38 -9.30 -4.43 -5.41
N LYS A 39 -8.40 -3.52 -5.04
CA LYS A 39 -8.47 -2.72 -3.82
C LYS A 39 -8.31 -1.25 -4.18
N GLU A 40 -9.17 -0.40 -3.64
CA GLU A 40 -8.94 1.04 -3.63
C GLU A 40 -8.14 1.38 -2.37
N VAL A 41 -7.02 2.08 -2.54
CA VAL A 41 -6.19 2.56 -1.43
C VAL A 41 -6.16 4.08 -1.46
N ILE A 42 -6.49 4.69 -0.33
CA ILE A 42 -6.55 6.14 -0.16
C ILE A 42 -5.56 6.53 0.94
N ILE A 43 -4.66 7.48 0.64
CA ILE A 43 -3.76 8.09 1.62
C ILE A 43 -4.29 9.48 1.96
N HIS A 44 -4.52 9.73 3.24
CA HIS A 44 -4.82 11.04 3.79
C HIS A 44 -3.56 11.59 4.48
N CYS A 45 -3.02 12.70 3.97
CA CYS A 45 -1.83 13.36 4.51
C CYS A 45 -1.87 14.85 4.12
N GLY A 46 -2.89 15.58 4.59
CA GLY A 46 -3.22 16.95 4.15
C GLY A 46 -3.83 17.03 2.74
N LYS A 47 -3.28 16.26 1.79
CA LYS A 47 -3.86 15.95 0.48
C LYS A 47 -4.33 14.50 0.45
N GLN A 48 -5.32 14.22 -0.39
CA GLN A 48 -5.78 12.85 -0.65
C GLN A 48 -5.15 12.30 -1.93
N TYR A 49 -4.55 11.13 -1.82
CA TYR A 49 -4.05 10.34 -2.95
C TYR A 49 -4.86 9.06 -3.03
N ARG A 50 -5.25 8.64 -4.24
CA ARG A 50 -6.12 7.48 -4.46
C ARG A 50 -5.54 6.60 -5.55
N TYR A 51 -5.49 5.31 -5.26
CA TYR A 51 -4.97 4.28 -6.15
C TYR A 51 -5.98 3.13 -6.23
N VAL A 52 -6.17 2.59 -7.43
CA VAL A 52 -6.87 1.31 -7.62
C VAL A 52 -5.81 0.28 -7.99
N ILE A 53 -5.67 -0.74 -7.13
CA ILE A 53 -4.63 -1.75 -7.22
C ILE A 53 -5.29 -3.10 -7.51
N ASP A 54 -4.82 -3.75 -8.57
CA ASP A 54 -5.14 -5.13 -8.86
C ASP A 54 -4.31 -6.05 -7.94
N CYS A 55 -4.96 -6.90 -7.14
CA CYS A 55 -4.26 -7.74 -6.17
C CYS A 55 -3.39 -8.80 -6.83
N ASP A 56 -3.82 -9.35 -7.97
CA ASP A 56 -3.06 -10.39 -8.66
C ASP A 56 -1.78 -9.78 -9.24
N GLN A 57 -1.86 -8.57 -9.79
CA GLN A 57 -0.69 -7.82 -10.22
C GLN A 57 0.21 -7.40 -9.05
N ALA A 58 -0.37 -7.01 -7.92
CA ALA A 58 0.39 -6.59 -6.74
C ALA A 58 1.16 -7.76 -6.09
N LEU A 59 0.57 -8.96 -6.08
CA LEU A 59 1.16 -10.18 -5.51
C LEU A 59 2.13 -10.88 -6.47
N ALA A 60 2.02 -10.67 -7.79
CA ALA A 60 2.93 -11.23 -8.78
C ALA A 60 4.41 -10.82 -8.56
N ASN A 61 4.64 -9.69 -7.90
CA ASN A 61 5.98 -9.20 -7.54
C ASN A 61 6.41 -9.56 -6.11
N GLU A 62 5.53 -10.17 -5.28
CA GLU A 62 5.99 -10.84 -4.06
C GLU A 62 6.70 -12.14 -4.46
N SER A 63 7.99 -12.27 -4.12
CA SER A 63 8.72 -13.53 -4.26
C SER A 63 7.84 -14.71 -3.79
N MET A 64 7.69 -15.72 -4.64
CA MET A 64 6.88 -16.93 -4.39
C MET A 64 7.13 -17.56 -3.01
N ILE A 65 8.33 -17.32 -2.46
CA ILE A 65 8.77 -17.70 -1.10
C ILE A 65 7.90 -17.07 -0.01
N LYS A 66 7.57 -15.76 -0.09
CA LYS A 66 6.68 -15.10 0.89
C LYS A 66 5.27 -15.65 0.86
N HIS A 67 4.79 -16.05 -0.32
CA HIS A 67 3.48 -16.63 -0.52
C HIS A 67 3.38 -18.04 0.08
N LEU A 68 4.43 -18.84 -0.03
CA LEU A 68 4.55 -20.16 0.60
C LEU A 68 4.65 -20.05 2.12
N LEU A 69 5.47 -19.13 2.64
CA LEU A 69 5.66 -18.94 4.09
C LEU A 69 4.39 -18.50 4.83
N LYS A 70 3.52 -17.70 4.21
CA LYS A 70 2.21 -17.33 4.81
C LYS A 70 1.24 -18.51 4.88
N ARG A 71 1.43 -19.55 4.06
CA ARG A 71 0.56 -20.72 4.00
C ARG A 71 0.89 -21.74 5.09
N ASP A 72 2.16 -21.84 5.47
CA ASP A 72 2.62 -22.72 6.55
C ASP A 72 2.38 -22.13 7.97
N LEU A 73 2.30 -20.80 8.10
CA LEU A 73 2.08 -20.15 9.40
C LEU A 73 0.60 -20.10 9.85
N LEU A 74 -0.33 -20.54 9.00
CA LEU A 74 -1.77 -20.60 9.29
C LEU A 74 -2.32 -22.04 9.29
N ALA A 75 -1.44 -23.03 9.42
CA ALA A 75 -1.78 -24.44 9.60
C ALA A 75 -1.63 -24.88 11.07
#